data_AF-A0A0P6XTU6-F1
#
_entry.id   AF-A0A0P6XTU6-F1
#
_cell.length_a   1.000
_cell.length_b   1.000
_cell.length_c   1.000
_cell.angle_alpha   90.00
_cell.angle_beta   90.00
_cell.angle_gamma   90.00
#
_symmetry.space_group_name_H-M   'P 1'
#
loop_
_entity.id
_entity.type
_entity.pdbx_description
1 polymer ?
#
loop_
_entity_poly.entity_id
_entity_poly.type
_entity_poly.pdbx_seq_one_letter_code
_entity_poly.pdbx_strand_id
1 'polypeptide(L)'
;MSLLIALLPLFGLALLADGLVAPKRWLVGVAWLIGVASVVSPHLGLSTLALLLVGGLLGHTWGQRLSGVLSALGLGLLGLQADSWAWQAASVAVNLNSIHIGLLIAGAACAFGCWPWPAKPTPPASTLALVQLGSLLRLYSLVPLDWAWTAIAAFIGAGSALWFAWQLLPAQTLDQRRTLVAQVLWCLVLATSLLASEAGIAATWALALAACLAHPLFQRHSNLASLVPLAMALWLTAAASLAGGLALLSWVGWLVLMLLSLSSFRLPPQVSRWQWPLMLVQLGLGLGLPFLLELLLKPVWRELGAGLTVFGRLDIAPWTGLATRNPGSQVVATLPSLVLAGLLVVGIALSYLANRWRGQPTNADQEPLREQTMWQLVKRGLPWGSQPRDE
;
A
#
# COMPACT_ATOMS: atom_id res chain seq x y z
N MET A 1 -1.69 -4.66 -23.43
CA MET A 1 -0.48 -5.41 -22.97
C MET A 1 0.31 -4.60 -21.96
N SER A 2 0.21 -3.27 -22.00
CA SER A 2 0.98 -2.36 -21.17
C SER A 2 0.66 -2.49 -19.68
N LEU A 3 -0.62 -2.70 -19.33
CA LEU A 3 -1.05 -2.91 -17.94
C LEU A 3 -0.34 -4.12 -17.30
N LEU A 4 -0.06 -5.16 -18.08
CA LEU A 4 0.72 -6.30 -17.61
C LEU A 4 2.16 -5.93 -17.31
N ILE A 5 2.83 -5.22 -18.21
CA ILE A 5 4.23 -4.83 -18.03
C ILE A 5 4.40 -4.02 -16.73
N ALA A 6 3.43 -3.17 -16.43
CA ALA A 6 3.41 -2.42 -15.18
C ALA A 6 3.13 -3.29 -13.94
N LEU A 7 2.21 -4.26 -14.00
CA LEU A 7 1.89 -5.11 -12.85
C LEU A 7 2.85 -6.28 -12.65
N LEU A 8 3.59 -6.70 -13.67
CA LEU A 8 4.50 -7.86 -13.62
C LEU A 8 5.54 -7.77 -12.49
N PRO A 9 6.19 -6.62 -12.21
CA PRO A 9 7.08 -6.47 -11.07
C PRO A 9 6.36 -6.74 -9.73
N LEU A 10 5.12 -6.26 -9.58
CA LEU A 10 4.33 -6.49 -8.36
C LEU A 10 3.97 -7.97 -8.21
N PHE A 11 3.57 -8.62 -9.31
CA PHE A 11 3.31 -10.06 -9.34
C PHE A 11 4.57 -10.86 -9.02
N GLY A 12 5.74 -10.46 -9.52
CA GLY A 12 7.02 -11.10 -9.20
C GLY A 12 7.36 -11.00 -7.70
N LEU A 13 7.16 -9.80 -7.12
CA LEU A 13 7.35 -9.60 -5.67
C LEU A 13 6.35 -10.42 -4.85
N ALA A 14 5.09 -10.50 -5.28
CA ALA A 14 4.07 -11.33 -4.62
C ALA A 14 4.42 -12.82 -4.69
N LEU A 15 4.87 -13.32 -5.83
CA LEU A 15 5.31 -14.72 -5.95
C LEU A 15 6.48 -15.04 -5.02
N LEU A 16 7.47 -14.15 -4.94
CA LEU A 16 8.62 -14.33 -4.03
C LEU A 16 8.17 -14.31 -2.57
N ALA A 17 7.32 -13.35 -2.19
CA ALA A 17 6.81 -13.23 -0.83
C ALA A 17 5.93 -14.43 -0.41
N ASP A 18 4.88 -14.72 -1.19
CA ASP A 18 3.92 -15.80 -0.92
C ASP A 18 4.60 -17.18 -1.06
N GLY A 19 5.43 -17.37 -2.07
CA GLY A 19 6.06 -18.66 -2.39
C GLY A 19 7.11 -19.09 -1.36
N LEU A 20 7.75 -18.15 -0.67
CA LEU A 20 8.71 -18.47 0.38
C LEU A 20 8.04 -18.88 1.71
N VAL A 21 6.86 -18.35 1.99
CA VAL A 21 6.16 -18.54 3.28
C VAL A 21 5.10 -19.65 3.20
N ALA A 22 4.49 -19.89 2.04
CA ALA A 22 3.38 -20.81 1.94
C ALA A 22 3.79 -22.28 2.13
N PRO A 23 3.01 -23.07 2.90
CA PRO A 23 3.28 -24.51 3.09
C PRO A 23 3.12 -25.30 1.79
N LYS A 24 2.30 -24.81 0.85
CA LYS A 24 2.05 -25.42 -0.47
C LYS A 24 2.50 -24.48 -1.58
N ARG A 25 3.82 -24.39 -1.79
CA ARG A 25 4.44 -23.49 -2.78
C ARG A 25 3.89 -23.63 -4.21
N TRP A 26 3.53 -24.86 -4.60
CA TRP A 26 2.96 -25.12 -5.92
C TRP A 26 1.59 -24.44 -6.12
N LEU A 27 0.76 -24.34 -5.08
CA LEU A 27 -0.53 -23.64 -5.16
C LEU A 27 -0.34 -22.14 -5.39
N VAL A 28 0.67 -21.55 -4.77
CA VAL A 28 1.05 -20.14 -5.00
C VAL A 28 1.50 -19.95 -6.43
N GLY A 29 2.36 -20.84 -6.95
CA GLY A 29 2.79 -20.79 -8.36
C GLY A 29 1.63 -20.91 -9.35
N VAL A 30 0.69 -21.82 -9.10
CA VAL A 30 -0.52 -21.98 -9.92
C VAL A 30 -1.41 -20.75 -9.85
N ALA A 31 -1.71 -20.24 -8.65
CA ALA A 31 -2.52 -19.04 -8.47
C ALA A 31 -1.87 -17.79 -9.10
N TRP A 32 -0.54 -17.70 -9.04
CA TRP A 32 0.23 -16.67 -9.72
C TRP A 32 0.09 -16.76 -11.25
N LEU A 33 0.26 -17.95 -11.83
CA LEU A 33 0.09 -18.17 -13.26
C LEU A 33 -1.34 -17.80 -13.72
N ILE A 34 -2.35 -18.21 -12.95
CA ILE A 34 -3.75 -17.87 -13.20
C ILE A 34 -3.96 -16.35 -13.11
N GLY A 35 -3.42 -15.70 -12.08
CA GLY A 35 -3.55 -14.26 -11.90
C GLY A 35 -2.86 -13.47 -13.01
N VAL A 36 -1.64 -13.83 -13.39
CA VAL A 36 -0.96 -13.23 -14.54
C VAL A 36 -1.77 -13.46 -15.81
N ALA A 37 -2.20 -14.69 -16.08
CA ALA A 37 -3.01 -15.01 -17.26
C ALA A 37 -4.30 -14.18 -17.34
N SER A 38 -4.97 -13.91 -16.21
CA SER A 38 -6.16 -13.06 -16.18
C SER A 38 -5.90 -11.60 -16.54
N VAL A 39 -4.72 -11.08 -16.18
CA VAL A 39 -4.28 -9.72 -16.47
C VAL A 39 -3.73 -9.60 -17.90
N VAL A 40 -3.19 -10.68 -18.47
CA VAL A 40 -2.81 -10.75 -19.89
C VAL A 40 -4.06 -10.78 -20.76
N SER A 41 -5.02 -11.63 -20.38
CA SER A 41 -6.07 -12.08 -21.29
C SER A 41 -7.00 -10.93 -21.70
N PRO A 42 -7.30 -10.76 -23.00
CA PRO A 42 -8.36 -9.86 -23.43
C PRO A 42 -9.76 -10.39 -23.10
N HIS A 43 -9.86 -11.63 -22.59
CA HIS A 43 -11.12 -12.31 -22.34
C HIS A 43 -11.59 -12.13 -20.89
N LEU A 44 -12.75 -11.51 -20.74
CA LEU A 44 -13.44 -11.25 -19.47
C LEU A 44 -13.77 -12.55 -18.72
N GLY A 45 -14.16 -13.60 -19.45
CA GLY A 45 -14.42 -14.92 -18.87
C GLY A 45 -13.19 -15.60 -18.24
N LEU A 46 -11.98 -15.24 -18.68
CA LEU A 46 -10.76 -15.72 -18.02
C LEU A 46 -10.49 -14.94 -16.75
N SER A 47 -10.80 -13.64 -16.73
CA SER A 47 -10.73 -12.82 -15.51
C SER A 47 -11.72 -13.28 -14.44
N THR A 48 -12.96 -13.62 -14.80
CA THR A 48 -13.96 -14.16 -13.86
C THR A 48 -13.50 -15.47 -13.22
N LEU A 49 -13.06 -16.42 -14.06
CA LEU A 49 -12.61 -17.72 -13.61
C LEU A 49 -11.35 -17.61 -12.75
N ALA A 50 -10.42 -16.73 -13.12
CA ALA A 50 -9.24 -16.47 -12.31
C ALA A 50 -9.58 -15.89 -10.94
N LEU A 51 -10.52 -14.95 -10.84
CA LEU A 51 -10.96 -14.41 -9.56
C LEU A 51 -11.59 -15.48 -8.65
N LEU A 52 -12.42 -16.38 -9.21
CA LEU A 52 -12.96 -17.53 -8.47
C LEU A 52 -11.87 -18.49 -8.03
N LEU A 53 -10.96 -18.87 -8.93
CA LEU A 53 -9.91 -19.84 -8.63
C LEU A 53 -8.89 -19.27 -7.64
N VAL A 54 -8.39 -18.07 -7.86
CA VAL A 54 -7.42 -17.44 -6.94
C VAL A 54 -8.07 -17.17 -5.59
N GLY A 55 -9.31 -16.68 -5.54
CA GLY A 55 -10.06 -16.49 -4.29
C GLY A 55 -10.37 -17.79 -3.55
N GLY A 56 -10.68 -18.87 -4.28
CA GLY A 56 -10.94 -20.19 -3.71
C GLY A 56 -9.67 -20.93 -3.25
N LEU A 57 -8.60 -20.88 -4.05
CA LEU A 57 -7.33 -21.58 -3.80
C LEU A 57 -6.47 -20.89 -2.75
N LEU A 58 -6.40 -19.54 -2.77
CA LEU A 58 -5.60 -18.75 -1.83
C LEU A 58 -6.41 -18.18 -0.66
N GLY A 59 -7.74 -18.27 -0.71
CA GLY A 59 -8.62 -17.74 0.34
C GLY A 59 -8.51 -18.53 1.64
N HIS A 60 -7.64 -18.05 2.53
CA HIS A 60 -7.51 -18.56 3.89
C HIS A 60 -8.58 -18.01 4.83
N THR A 61 -9.11 -16.84 4.51
CA THR A 61 -10.22 -16.21 5.25
C THR A 61 -11.49 -16.20 4.43
N TRP A 62 -12.64 -16.13 5.12
CA TRP A 62 -13.93 -16.01 4.45
C TRP A 62 -14.01 -14.73 3.61
N GLY A 63 -13.42 -13.63 4.08
CA GLY A 63 -13.31 -12.38 3.31
C GLY A 63 -12.56 -12.54 1.99
N GLN A 64 -11.45 -13.27 1.95
CA GLN A 64 -10.71 -13.53 0.71
C GLN A 64 -11.50 -14.42 -0.27
N ARG A 65 -12.25 -15.40 0.23
CA ARG A 65 -13.12 -16.23 -0.62
C ARG A 65 -14.28 -15.42 -1.19
N LEU A 66 -14.92 -14.60 -0.35
CA LEU A 66 -15.95 -13.67 -0.78
C LEU A 66 -15.44 -12.67 -1.82
N SER A 67 -14.21 -12.20 -1.68
CA SER A 67 -13.59 -11.30 -2.66
C SER A 67 -13.63 -11.90 -4.07
N GLY A 68 -13.19 -13.16 -4.20
CA GLY A 68 -13.22 -13.87 -5.48
C GLY A 68 -14.64 -14.05 -6.02
N VAL A 69 -15.59 -14.42 -5.16
CA VAL A 69 -17.00 -14.60 -5.53
C VAL A 69 -17.65 -13.29 -5.98
N LEU A 70 -17.52 -12.22 -5.21
CA LEU A 70 -18.13 -10.92 -5.52
C LEU A 70 -17.62 -10.35 -6.84
N SER A 71 -16.30 -10.33 -7.04
CA SER A 71 -15.74 -9.81 -8.29
C SER A 71 -16.04 -10.69 -9.48
N ALA A 72 -16.04 -12.02 -9.30
CA ALA A 72 -16.41 -12.92 -10.38
C ALA A 72 -17.90 -12.86 -10.73
N LEU A 73 -18.79 -12.60 -9.76
CA LEU A 73 -20.20 -12.32 -10.04
C LEU A 73 -20.34 -11.00 -10.79
N GLY A 74 -19.62 -9.94 -10.37
CA GLY A 74 -19.64 -8.65 -11.05
C GLY A 74 -19.22 -8.74 -12.52
N LEU A 75 -18.09 -9.40 -12.80
CA LEU A 75 -17.63 -9.63 -14.16
C LEU A 75 -18.49 -10.68 -14.89
N GLY A 76 -18.92 -11.74 -14.23
CA GLY A 76 -19.70 -12.82 -14.84
C GLY A 76 -21.05 -12.32 -15.34
N LEU A 77 -21.75 -11.52 -14.53
CA LEU A 77 -23.00 -10.87 -14.93
C LEU A 77 -22.78 -9.91 -16.11
N LEU A 78 -21.70 -9.13 -16.07
CA LEU A 78 -21.34 -8.23 -17.16
C LEU A 78 -21.11 -8.99 -18.49
N GLY A 79 -20.37 -10.10 -18.44
CA GLY A 79 -20.11 -10.94 -19.61
C GLY A 79 -21.35 -11.68 -20.13
N LEU A 80 -22.28 -12.06 -19.25
CA LEU A 80 -23.56 -12.68 -19.63
C LEU A 80 -24.53 -11.70 -20.29
N GLN A 81 -24.45 -10.42 -19.93
CA GLN A 81 -25.28 -9.36 -20.53
C GLN A 81 -24.70 -8.82 -21.84
N ALA A 82 -23.39 -8.95 -22.04
CA ALA A 82 -22.70 -8.52 -23.25
C ALA A 82 -22.78 -9.58 -24.36
N ASP A 83 -22.81 -9.12 -25.62
CA ASP A 83 -22.76 -10.00 -26.80
C ASP A 83 -21.40 -10.69 -26.99
N SER A 84 -20.38 -10.26 -26.23
CA SER A 84 -19.02 -10.77 -26.30
C SER A 84 -18.36 -10.74 -24.93
N TRP A 85 -17.53 -11.76 -24.68
CA TRP A 85 -16.69 -11.84 -23.49
C TRP A 85 -15.33 -11.15 -23.66
N ALA A 86 -15.11 -10.39 -24.73
CA ALA A 86 -13.89 -9.61 -24.89
C ALA A 86 -14.00 -8.29 -24.11
N TRP A 87 -12.97 -7.96 -23.31
CA TRP A 87 -12.91 -6.70 -22.56
C TRP A 87 -13.03 -5.45 -23.45
N GLN A 88 -12.64 -5.54 -24.72
CA GLN A 88 -12.69 -4.41 -25.66
C GLN A 88 -14.01 -4.35 -26.47
N ALA A 89 -14.94 -5.28 -26.25
CA ALA A 89 -16.21 -5.27 -26.95
C ALA A 89 -17.07 -4.09 -26.49
N ALA A 90 -17.64 -3.35 -27.45
CA ALA A 90 -18.51 -2.21 -27.16
C ALA A 90 -19.72 -2.60 -26.29
N SER A 91 -20.26 -3.81 -26.48
CA SER A 91 -21.37 -4.34 -25.67
C SER A 91 -21.02 -4.49 -24.19
N VAL A 92 -19.75 -4.74 -23.85
CA VAL A 92 -19.30 -4.78 -22.44
C VAL A 92 -19.34 -3.37 -21.84
N ALA A 93 -18.90 -2.35 -22.57
CA ALA A 93 -18.94 -0.96 -22.10
C ALA A 93 -20.37 -0.45 -21.93
N VAL A 94 -21.26 -0.75 -22.89
CA VAL A 94 -22.68 -0.32 -22.86
C VAL A 94 -23.45 -0.94 -21.69
N ASN A 95 -23.16 -2.21 -21.36
CA ASN A 95 -23.84 -2.92 -20.29
C ASN A 95 -23.20 -2.73 -18.90
N LEU A 96 -22.06 -2.02 -18.82
CA LEU A 96 -21.44 -1.70 -17.54
C LEU A 96 -22.38 -0.80 -16.73
N ASN A 97 -22.70 -1.21 -15.51
CA ASN A 97 -23.66 -0.51 -14.65
C ASN A 97 -23.15 -0.47 -13.20
N SER A 98 -23.87 0.27 -12.37
CA SER A 98 -23.59 0.46 -10.95
C SER A 98 -23.47 -0.84 -10.15
N ILE A 99 -24.21 -1.88 -10.49
CA ILE A 99 -24.15 -3.17 -9.77
C ILE A 99 -22.82 -3.87 -10.05
N HIS A 100 -22.39 -3.89 -11.31
CA HIS A 100 -21.10 -4.49 -11.70
C HIS A 100 -19.93 -3.81 -10.98
N ILE A 101 -19.91 -2.47 -10.99
CA ILE A 101 -18.86 -1.66 -10.34
C ILE A 101 -18.89 -1.86 -8.82
N GLY A 102 -20.07 -1.83 -8.21
CA GLY A 102 -20.24 -2.06 -6.77
C GLY A 102 -19.74 -3.44 -6.32
N LEU A 103 -20.04 -4.49 -7.07
CA LEU A 103 -19.54 -5.85 -6.80
C LEU A 103 -18.01 -5.95 -6.91
N LEU A 104 -17.42 -5.30 -7.90
CA LEU A 104 -15.96 -5.24 -8.07
C LEU A 104 -15.28 -4.47 -6.95
N ILE A 105 -15.82 -3.33 -6.53
CA ILE A 105 -15.29 -2.54 -5.41
C ILE A 105 -15.42 -3.33 -4.10
N ALA A 106 -16.57 -3.98 -3.86
CA ALA A 106 -16.77 -4.80 -2.68
C ALA A 106 -15.80 -5.99 -2.66
N GLY A 107 -15.62 -6.67 -3.79
CA GLY A 107 -14.66 -7.76 -3.92
C GLY A 107 -13.22 -7.29 -3.70
N ALA A 108 -12.83 -6.14 -4.26
CA ALA A 108 -11.53 -5.53 -4.03
C ALA A 108 -11.33 -5.11 -2.56
N ALA A 109 -12.33 -4.49 -1.93
CA ALA A 109 -12.30 -4.15 -0.51
C ALA A 109 -12.07 -5.39 0.37
N CYS A 110 -12.72 -6.51 0.05
CA CYS A 110 -12.49 -7.78 0.75
C CYS A 110 -11.07 -8.34 0.51
N ALA A 111 -10.53 -8.27 -0.71
CA ALA A 111 -9.15 -8.72 -0.98
C ALA A 111 -8.12 -7.85 -0.27
N PHE A 112 -8.31 -6.53 -0.32
CA PHE A 112 -7.46 -5.56 0.33
C PHE A 112 -7.62 -5.55 1.85
N GLY A 113 -8.62 -6.25 2.40
CA GLY A 113 -8.89 -6.36 3.85
C GLY A 113 -9.49 -5.10 4.49
N CYS A 114 -10.20 -4.29 3.71
CA CYS A 114 -10.89 -3.10 4.21
C CYS A 114 -11.94 -3.46 5.28
N TRP A 115 -12.19 -2.55 6.21
CA TRP A 115 -13.23 -2.68 7.23
C TRP A 115 -14.63 -2.70 6.57
N PRO A 116 -15.63 -3.44 7.11
CA PRO A 116 -15.65 -4.24 8.35
C PRO A 116 -15.11 -5.66 8.25
N TRP A 117 -14.46 -6.06 7.16
CA TRP A 117 -14.24 -7.48 6.86
C TRP A 117 -13.00 -8.22 7.43
N PRO A 118 -12.10 -7.67 8.28
CA PRO A 118 -10.97 -8.48 8.76
C PRO A 118 -11.20 -9.12 10.13
N ALA A 119 -11.28 -10.45 10.13
CA ALA A 119 -10.88 -11.28 11.28
C ALA A 119 -9.36 -11.50 11.34
N LYS A 120 -8.64 -11.34 10.21
CA LYS A 120 -7.17 -11.40 10.08
C LYS A 120 -6.69 -10.43 8.98
N PRO A 121 -5.51 -9.80 9.14
CA PRO A 121 -4.95 -8.89 8.15
C PRO A 121 -4.55 -9.62 6.85
N THR A 122 -4.68 -8.94 5.72
CA THR A 122 -4.25 -9.40 4.40
C THR A 122 -2.72 -9.52 4.38
N PRO A 123 -2.16 -10.58 3.76
CA PRO A 123 -0.71 -10.69 3.63
C PRO A 123 -0.14 -9.52 2.81
N PRO A 124 1.08 -9.04 3.12
CA PRO A 124 1.66 -7.83 2.52
C PRO A 124 1.77 -7.86 1.00
N ALA A 125 2.08 -9.02 0.43
CA ALA A 125 2.01 -9.24 -0.99
C ALA A 125 0.96 -10.33 -1.22
N SER A 126 -0.12 -10.01 -1.93
CA SER A 126 -1.21 -10.94 -2.17
C SER A 126 -1.49 -11.00 -3.66
N THR A 127 -1.34 -12.20 -4.23
CA THR A 127 -1.72 -12.44 -5.64
C THR A 127 -3.19 -12.07 -5.88
N LEU A 128 -4.09 -12.38 -4.94
CA LEU A 128 -5.50 -12.01 -5.03
C LEU A 128 -5.70 -10.49 -5.10
N ALA A 129 -5.01 -9.73 -4.23
CA ALA A 129 -5.07 -8.27 -4.25
C ALA A 129 -4.63 -7.68 -5.59
N LEU A 130 -3.58 -8.24 -6.20
CA LEU A 130 -3.09 -7.80 -7.51
C LEU A 130 -4.05 -8.13 -8.66
N VAL A 131 -4.69 -9.30 -8.64
CA VAL A 131 -5.72 -9.66 -9.64
C VAL A 131 -6.93 -8.72 -9.53
N GLN A 132 -7.35 -8.39 -8.31
CA GLN A 132 -8.42 -7.43 -8.06
C GLN A 132 -8.04 -6.01 -8.51
N LEU A 133 -6.81 -5.58 -8.21
CA LEU A 133 -6.27 -4.30 -8.70
C LEU A 133 -6.28 -4.24 -10.23
N GLY A 134 -5.82 -5.30 -10.90
CA GLY A 134 -5.85 -5.37 -12.36
C GLY A 134 -7.27 -5.29 -12.93
N SER A 135 -8.25 -5.88 -12.25
CA SER A 135 -9.66 -5.83 -12.64
C SER A 135 -10.25 -4.42 -12.47
N LEU A 136 -9.94 -3.73 -11.37
CA LEU A 136 -10.35 -2.33 -11.16
C LEU A 136 -9.73 -1.40 -12.20
N LEU A 137 -8.43 -1.52 -12.47
CA LEU A 137 -7.74 -0.67 -13.44
C LEU A 137 -8.26 -0.88 -14.87
N ARG A 138 -8.78 -2.06 -15.20
CA ARG A 138 -9.42 -2.33 -16.50
C ARG A 138 -10.79 -1.68 -16.66
N LEU A 139 -11.45 -1.25 -15.59
CA LEU A 139 -12.69 -0.48 -15.73
C LEU A 139 -12.46 0.83 -16.50
N TYR A 140 -11.27 1.43 -16.37
CA TYR A 140 -10.88 2.62 -17.12
C TYR A 140 -10.79 2.41 -18.63
N SER A 141 -10.61 1.18 -19.11
CA SER A 141 -10.65 0.94 -20.56
C SER A 141 -12.06 0.83 -21.13
N LEU A 142 -13.09 0.71 -20.26
CA LEU A 142 -14.47 0.52 -20.69
C LEU A 142 -15.22 1.84 -20.78
N VAL A 143 -15.31 2.56 -19.66
CA VAL A 143 -16.17 3.75 -19.52
C VAL A 143 -15.50 4.72 -18.53
N PRO A 144 -15.64 6.05 -18.72
CA PRO A 144 -15.32 7.01 -17.67
C PRO A 144 -16.10 6.69 -16.38
N LEU A 145 -15.38 6.51 -15.28
CA LEU A 145 -15.99 6.22 -13.98
C LEU A 145 -16.71 7.45 -13.43
N ASP A 146 -17.92 7.23 -12.92
CA ASP A 146 -18.69 8.24 -12.20
C ASP A 146 -17.99 8.62 -10.89
N TRP A 147 -18.06 9.90 -10.53
CA TRP A 147 -17.44 10.45 -9.32
C TRP A 147 -17.94 9.75 -8.06
N ALA A 148 -19.19 9.26 -8.07
CA ALA A 148 -19.80 8.55 -6.95
C ALA A 148 -19.00 7.29 -6.58
N TRP A 149 -18.54 6.52 -7.58
CA TRP A 149 -17.75 5.31 -7.34
C TRP A 149 -16.34 5.61 -6.85
N THR A 150 -15.73 6.68 -7.38
CA THR A 150 -14.46 7.20 -6.86
C THR A 150 -14.59 7.61 -5.40
N ALA A 151 -15.67 8.32 -5.03
CA ALA A 151 -15.93 8.74 -3.66
C ALA A 151 -16.17 7.54 -2.71
N ILE A 152 -16.93 6.54 -3.14
CA ILE A 152 -17.18 5.31 -2.37
C ILE A 152 -15.86 4.57 -2.10
N ALA A 153 -15.04 4.36 -3.12
CA ALA A 153 -13.76 3.67 -2.97
C ALA A 153 -12.78 4.47 -2.10
N ALA A 154 -12.74 5.79 -2.27
CA ALA A 154 -11.97 6.69 -1.42
C ALA A 154 -12.42 6.60 0.04
N PHE A 155 -13.72 6.61 0.32
CA PHE A 155 -14.25 6.52 1.68
C PHE A 155 -13.95 5.18 2.34
N ILE A 156 -14.22 4.07 1.65
CA ILE A 156 -13.95 2.71 2.16
C ILE A 156 -12.45 2.53 2.40
N GLY A 157 -11.62 2.87 1.41
CA GLY A 157 -10.18 2.68 1.47
C GLY A 157 -9.52 3.60 2.52
N ALA A 158 -9.81 4.89 2.50
CA ALA A 158 -9.19 5.85 3.41
C ALA A 158 -9.70 5.70 4.85
N GLY A 159 -11.00 5.44 5.05
CA GLY A 159 -11.56 5.14 6.36
C GLY A 159 -10.95 3.88 6.97
N SER A 160 -10.81 2.81 6.17
CA SER A 160 -10.15 1.57 6.61
C SER A 160 -8.66 1.80 6.91
N ALA A 161 -7.95 2.51 6.03
CA ALA A 161 -6.54 2.84 6.22
C ALA A 161 -6.32 3.62 7.52
N LEU A 162 -7.17 4.61 7.79
CA LEU A 162 -7.12 5.39 9.01
C LEU A 162 -7.39 4.54 10.25
N TRP A 163 -8.41 3.68 10.19
CA TRP A 163 -8.73 2.73 11.25
C TRP A 163 -7.55 1.81 11.60
N PHE A 164 -6.90 1.21 10.60
CA PHE A 164 -5.72 0.37 10.86
C PHE A 164 -4.49 1.16 11.29
N ALA A 165 -4.30 2.37 10.76
CA ALA A 165 -3.22 3.26 11.18
C ALA A 165 -3.38 3.66 12.65
N TRP A 166 -4.62 3.88 13.11
CA TRP A 166 -4.92 4.10 14.52
C TRP A 166 -4.59 2.88 15.39
N GLN A 167 -4.91 1.66 14.90
CA GLN A 167 -4.55 0.42 15.59
C GLN A 167 -3.05 0.20 15.73
N LEU A 168 -2.20 0.89 14.98
CA LEU A 168 -0.73 0.82 15.13
C LEU A 168 -0.19 1.60 16.34
N LEU A 169 -1.04 2.43 16.97
CA LEU A 169 -0.66 3.22 18.13
C LEU A 169 -0.37 2.37 19.37
N PRO A 170 -1.21 1.40 19.81
CA PRO A 170 -0.89 0.48 20.89
C PRO A 170 0.44 -0.30 20.72
N ALA A 171 0.96 -0.84 21.83
CA ALA A 171 2.14 -1.72 21.79
C ALA A 171 1.77 -3.05 21.12
N GLN A 172 2.59 -3.48 20.16
CA GLN A 172 2.35 -4.67 19.35
C GLN A 172 3.65 -5.40 19.05
N THR A 173 3.55 -6.67 18.70
CA THR A 173 4.68 -7.41 18.15
C THR A 173 5.09 -6.85 16.78
N LEU A 174 6.38 -7.00 16.42
CA LEU A 174 6.89 -6.52 15.13
C LEU A 174 6.13 -7.11 13.93
N ASP A 175 5.76 -8.39 14.01
CA ASP A 175 5.08 -9.08 12.92
C ASP A 175 3.64 -8.60 12.74
N GLN A 176 2.90 -8.41 13.85
CA GLN A 176 1.55 -7.81 13.80
C GLN A 176 1.57 -6.40 13.25
N ARG A 177 2.57 -5.59 13.62
CA ARG A 177 2.71 -4.25 13.09
C ARG A 177 2.97 -4.26 11.58
N ARG A 178 3.86 -5.14 11.09
CA ARG A 178 4.17 -5.23 9.65
C ARG A 178 2.96 -5.59 8.82
N THR A 179 2.15 -6.54 9.30
CA THR A 179 0.91 -6.91 8.63
C THR A 179 -0.10 -5.76 8.63
N LEU A 180 -0.25 -5.03 9.75
CA LEU A 180 -1.10 -3.84 9.81
C LEU A 180 -0.60 -2.69 8.92
N VAL A 181 0.70 -2.46 8.81
CA VAL A 181 1.23 -1.44 7.88
C VAL A 181 0.90 -1.81 6.43
N ALA A 182 1.10 -3.07 6.04
CA ALA A 182 0.73 -3.51 4.70
C ALA A 182 -0.79 -3.42 4.45
N GLN A 183 -1.58 -3.71 5.49
CA GLN A 183 -3.04 -3.56 5.49
C GLN A 183 -3.47 -2.11 5.22
N VAL A 184 -2.85 -1.14 5.92
CA VAL A 184 -3.05 0.30 5.68
C VAL A 184 -2.77 0.64 4.22
N LEU A 185 -1.68 0.13 3.65
CA LEU A 185 -1.29 0.42 2.28
C LEU A 185 -2.26 -0.16 1.25
N TRP A 186 -2.70 -1.41 1.41
CA TRP A 186 -3.72 -1.99 0.53
C TRP A 186 -5.06 -1.25 0.59
N CYS A 187 -5.45 -0.76 1.77
CA CYS A 187 -6.63 0.08 1.90
C CYS A 187 -6.48 1.41 1.13
N LEU A 188 -5.29 2.02 1.15
CA LEU A 188 -5.00 3.21 0.34
C LEU A 188 -4.88 2.91 -1.16
N VAL A 189 -4.45 1.71 -1.56
CA VAL A 189 -4.50 1.24 -2.95
C VAL A 189 -5.94 1.29 -3.45
N LEU A 190 -6.92 0.82 -2.66
CA LEU A 190 -8.34 0.96 -3.02
C LEU A 190 -8.73 2.42 -3.21
N ALA A 191 -8.41 3.27 -2.23
CA ALA A 191 -8.79 4.68 -2.23
C ALA A 191 -8.23 5.45 -3.44
N THR A 192 -7.05 5.07 -3.91
CA THR A 192 -6.39 5.72 -5.06
C THR A 192 -6.71 5.08 -6.39
N SER A 193 -7.02 3.78 -6.42
CA SER A 193 -7.24 3.01 -7.65
C SER A 193 -8.35 3.55 -8.52
N LEU A 194 -9.28 4.31 -7.93
CA LEU A 194 -10.44 4.88 -8.60
C LEU A 194 -10.34 6.41 -8.85
N LEU A 195 -9.18 7.05 -8.60
CA LEU A 195 -8.94 8.50 -8.80
C LEU A 195 -8.91 8.98 -10.26
N ALA A 196 -9.20 8.11 -11.22
CA ALA A 196 -9.47 8.38 -12.64
C ALA A 196 -8.47 9.32 -13.35
N SER A 197 -7.23 9.30 -12.89
CA SER A 197 -6.13 10.17 -13.37
C SER A 197 -4.82 9.39 -13.49
N GLU A 198 -3.92 9.88 -14.33
CA GLU A 198 -2.55 9.34 -14.45
C GLU A 198 -1.83 9.37 -13.09
N ALA A 199 -2.01 10.45 -12.33
CA ALA A 199 -1.52 10.60 -10.97
C ALA A 199 -2.12 9.57 -10.00
N GLY A 200 -3.43 9.30 -10.10
CA GLY A 200 -4.12 8.27 -9.33
C GLY A 200 -3.51 6.89 -9.57
N ILE A 201 -3.33 6.50 -10.84
CA ILE A 201 -2.71 5.22 -11.22
C ILE A 201 -1.29 5.11 -10.66
N ALA A 202 -0.50 6.18 -10.76
CA ALA A 202 0.86 6.18 -10.22
C ALA A 202 0.89 6.05 -8.69
N ALA A 203 0.00 6.75 -7.98
CA ALA A 203 -0.15 6.61 -6.54
C ALA A 203 -0.56 5.18 -6.16
N THR A 204 -1.54 4.61 -6.85
CA THR A 204 -1.98 3.21 -6.65
C THR A 204 -0.85 2.22 -6.85
N TRP A 205 -0.06 2.38 -7.91
CA TRP A 205 1.07 1.51 -8.17
C TRP A 205 2.17 1.66 -7.11
N ALA A 206 2.51 2.90 -6.74
CA ALA A 206 3.50 3.17 -5.70
C ALA A 206 3.10 2.61 -4.34
N LEU A 207 1.82 2.72 -3.97
CA LEU A 207 1.26 2.14 -2.75
C LEU A 207 1.26 0.60 -2.80
N ALA A 208 0.89 0.00 -3.93
CA ALA A 208 0.90 -1.45 -4.10
C ALA A 208 2.35 -2.00 -4.02
N LEU A 209 3.31 -1.29 -4.63
CA LEU A 209 4.73 -1.61 -4.49
C LEU A 209 5.16 -1.52 -3.02
N ALA A 210 4.83 -0.43 -2.33
CA ALA A 210 5.16 -0.26 -0.92
C ALA A 210 4.53 -1.36 -0.05
N ALA A 211 3.30 -1.79 -0.34
CA ALA A 211 2.64 -2.89 0.35
C ALA A 211 3.38 -4.22 0.14
N CYS A 212 3.75 -4.55 -1.11
CA CYS A 212 4.54 -5.74 -1.40
C CYS A 212 5.93 -5.72 -0.72
N LEU A 213 6.58 -4.55 -0.69
CA LEU A 213 7.87 -4.36 -0.01
C LEU A 213 7.75 -4.36 1.52
N ALA A 214 6.54 -4.21 2.07
CA ALA A 214 6.30 -4.29 3.50
C ALA A 214 6.40 -5.73 4.06
N HIS A 215 6.60 -6.72 3.19
CA HIS A 215 6.76 -8.12 3.59
C HIS A 215 7.97 -8.31 4.55
N PRO A 216 7.84 -9.14 5.62
CA PRO A 216 8.88 -9.30 6.64
C PRO A 216 10.24 -9.77 6.09
N LEU A 217 10.26 -10.47 4.96
CA LEU A 217 11.51 -10.85 4.28
C LEU A 217 12.32 -9.64 3.83
N PHE A 218 11.66 -8.60 3.31
CA PHE A 218 12.32 -7.38 2.84
C PHE A 218 12.60 -6.40 3.98
N GLN A 219 11.83 -6.46 5.07
CA GLN A 219 11.99 -5.58 6.22
C GLN A 219 12.92 -6.12 7.33
N ARG A 220 13.51 -7.31 7.15
CA ARG A 220 14.31 -7.99 8.18
C ARG A 220 15.50 -7.16 8.69
N HIS A 221 16.00 -6.21 7.90
CA HIS A 221 17.23 -5.47 8.19
C HIS A 221 17.04 -3.98 8.50
N SER A 222 15.82 -3.43 8.34
CA SER A 222 15.61 -1.99 8.52
C SER A 222 14.17 -1.61 8.87
N ASN A 223 13.97 -1.05 10.06
CA ASN A 223 12.68 -0.50 10.51
C ASN A 223 12.43 0.94 10.00
N LEU A 224 13.49 1.72 9.79
CA LEU A 224 13.41 3.12 9.32
C LEU A 224 13.40 3.25 7.81
N ALA A 225 13.93 2.25 7.13
CA ALA A 225 14.43 2.44 5.79
C ALA A 225 13.34 2.09 4.72
N SER A 226 12.21 1.52 5.16
CA SER A 226 10.94 1.49 4.42
C SER A 226 10.22 2.84 4.34
N LEU A 227 10.64 3.87 5.10
CA LEU A 227 9.90 5.13 5.19
C LEU A 227 10.02 6.01 3.93
N VAL A 228 11.13 5.94 3.17
CA VAL A 228 11.30 6.83 2.00
C VAL A 228 10.36 6.45 0.84
N PRO A 229 10.30 5.18 0.38
CA PRO A 229 9.33 4.78 -0.64
C PRO A 229 7.89 4.95 -0.18
N LEU A 230 7.63 4.70 1.11
CA LEU A 230 6.32 4.90 1.75
C LEU A 230 5.90 6.38 1.74
N ALA A 231 6.78 7.27 2.16
CA ALA A 231 6.54 8.70 2.19
C ALA A 231 6.30 9.24 0.77
N MET A 232 7.06 8.75 -0.22
CA MET A 232 6.84 9.09 -1.62
C MET A 232 5.49 8.60 -2.12
N ALA A 233 5.09 7.36 -1.82
CA ALA A 233 3.78 6.82 -2.21
C ALA A 233 2.62 7.60 -1.57
N LEU A 234 2.73 7.95 -0.29
CA LEU A 234 1.74 8.76 0.43
C LEU A 234 1.71 10.20 -0.09
N TRP A 235 2.85 10.76 -0.46
CA TRP A 235 2.94 12.07 -1.10
C TRP A 235 2.27 12.07 -2.48
N LEU A 236 2.53 11.06 -3.31
CA LEU A 236 1.84 10.87 -4.60
C LEU A 236 0.33 10.73 -4.41
N THR A 237 -0.09 10.03 -3.36
CA THR A 237 -1.51 9.88 -2.99
C THR A 237 -2.14 11.22 -2.60
N ALA A 238 -1.46 11.99 -1.76
CA ALA A 238 -1.91 13.31 -1.33
C ALA A 238 -1.99 14.30 -2.50
N ALA A 239 -1.04 14.22 -3.43
CA ALA A 239 -1.04 15.03 -4.63
C ALA A 239 -2.16 14.60 -5.59
N ALA A 240 -2.31 13.29 -5.86
CA ALA A 240 -3.30 12.77 -6.80
C ALA A 240 -4.73 13.04 -6.34
N SER A 241 -4.96 12.96 -5.02
CA SER A 241 -6.26 13.30 -4.42
C SER A 241 -6.58 14.79 -4.54
N LEU A 242 -5.62 15.69 -4.31
CA LEU A 242 -5.82 17.13 -4.55
C LEU A 242 -6.12 17.42 -6.02
N ALA A 243 -5.38 16.79 -6.93
CA ALA A 243 -5.60 16.93 -8.36
C ALA A 243 -6.98 16.42 -8.81
N GLY A 244 -7.46 15.33 -8.20
CA GLY A 244 -8.81 14.80 -8.43
C GLY A 244 -9.93 15.52 -7.67
N GLY A 245 -9.66 16.66 -7.03
CA GLY A 245 -10.66 17.43 -6.27
C GLY A 245 -11.08 16.83 -4.93
N LEU A 246 -10.44 15.74 -4.48
CA LEU A 246 -10.71 15.07 -3.21
C LEU A 246 -9.75 15.55 -2.13
N ALA A 247 -9.83 16.83 -1.77
CA ALA A 247 -8.96 17.42 -0.74
C ALA A 247 -8.97 16.62 0.57
N LEU A 248 -10.14 16.15 1.01
CA LEU A 248 -10.28 15.33 2.22
C LEU A 248 -9.40 14.08 2.19
N LEU A 249 -9.30 13.40 1.04
CA LEU A 249 -8.45 12.21 0.89
C LEU A 249 -6.96 12.56 1.05
N SER A 250 -6.55 13.76 0.64
CA SER A 250 -5.19 14.26 0.87
C SER A 250 -4.88 14.44 2.35
N TRP A 251 -5.81 15.06 3.10
CA TRP A 251 -5.70 15.20 4.56
C TRP A 251 -5.60 13.85 5.26
N VAL A 252 -6.42 12.88 4.84
CA VAL A 252 -6.37 11.51 5.38
C VAL A 252 -5.03 10.84 5.06
N GLY A 253 -4.51 10.98 3.84
CA GLY A 253 -3.19 10.47 3.47
C GLY A 253 -2.06 11.01 4.36
N TRP A 254 -2.10 12.32 4.66
CA TRP A 254 -1.17 12.95 5.60
C TRP A 254 -1.33 12.44 7.03
N LEU A 255 -2.57 12.31 7.50
CA LEU A 255 -2.83 11.84 8.84
C LEU A 255 -2.39 10.38 9.01
N VAL A 256 -2.59 9.54 7.99
CA VAL A 256 -2.04 8.18 7.94
C VAL A 256 -0.52 8.20 7.96
N LEU A 257 0.15 9.06 7.20
CA LEU A 257 1.61 9.21 7.25
C LEU A 257 2.09 9.56 8.66
N MET A 258 1.41 10.50 9.33
CA MET A 258 1.73 10.89 10.72
C MET A 258 1.51 9.74 11.69
N LEU A 259 0.44 8.98 11.57
CA LEU A 259 0.21 7.81 12.43
C LEU A 259 1.25 6.71 12.19
N LEU A 260 1.63 6.47 10.94
CA LEU A 260 2.68 5.50 10.59
C LEU A 260 4.05 5.94 11.14
N SER A 261 4.42 7.22 10.98
CA SER A 261 5.66 7.75 11.55
C SER A 261 5.63 7.68 13.08
N LEU A 262 4.54 8.12 13.71
CA LEU A 262 4.34 8.04 15.16
C LEU A 262 4.47 6.61 15.68
N SER A 263 3.89 5.66 14.94
CA SER A 263 4.01 4.24 15.28
C SER A 263 5.49 3.84 15.30
N SER A 264 6.27 4.21 14.27
CA SER A 264 7.67 3.80 14.11
C SER A 264 8.57 4.20 15.28
N PHE A 265 8.26 5.29 16.00
CA PHE A 265 9.02 5.69 17.19
C PHE A 265 9.00 4.69 18.33
N ARG A 266 8.03 3.77 18.38
CA ARG A 266 8.00 2.74 19.43
C ARG A 266 9.06 1.66 19.23
N LEU A 267 9.61 1.53 18.01
CA LEU A 267 10.59 0.51 17.70
C LEU A 267 11.95 0.88 18.31
N PRO A 268 12.68 -0.07 18.91
CA PRO A 268 14.05 0.20 19.34
C PRO A 268 14.90 0.55 18.12
N PRO A 269 15.77 1.58 18.21
CA PRO A 269 16.73 1.88 17.16
C PRO A 269 17.73 0.71 17.07
N GLN A 270 17.44 -0.24 16.19
CA GLN A 270 18.45 -1.22 15.78
C GLN A 270 19.29 -0.50 14.75
N VAL A 271 20.54 -0.16 15.09
CA VAL A 271 21.50 0.38 14.14
C VAL A 271 22.47 -0.73 13.77
N SER A 272 22.27 -1.36 12.62
CA SER A 272 23.17 -2.38 12.08
C SER A 272 24.12 -1.76 11.07
N ARG A 273 25.37 -2.23 11.01
CA ARG A 273 26.37 -1.80 10.00
C ARG A 273 25.86 -1.88 8.56
N TRP A 274 24.92 -2.78 8.30
CA TRP A 274 24.30 -2.98 6.98
C TRP A 274 23.17 -1.99 6.67
N GLN A 275 22.76 -1.15 7.61
CA GLN A 275 21.66 -0.22 7.40
C GLN A 275 22.03 1.01 6.59
N TRP A 276 23.27 1.50 6.70
CA TRP A 276 23.75 2.61 5.88
C TRP A 276 23.66 2.33 4.37
N PRO A 277 24.18 1.21 3.84
CA PRO A 277 24.04 0.91 2.43
C PRO A 277 22.56 0.67 2.05
N LEU A 278 21.76 0.03 2.91
CA LEU A 278 20.33 -0.15 2.66
C LEU A 278 19.56 1.18 2.60
N MET A 279 19.84 2.12 3.50
CA MET A 279 19.27 3.47 3.48
C MET A 279 19.65 4.20 2.19
N LEU A 280 20.90 4.13 1.75
CA LEU A 280 21.34 4.74 0.49
C LEU A 280 20.62 4.13 -0.71
N VAL A 281 20.51 2.80 -0.76
CA VAL A 281 19.77 2.10 -1.83
C VAL A 281 18.31 2.52 -1.83
N GLN A 282 17.66 2.64 -0.67
CA GLN A 282 16.25 3.02 -0.60
C GLN A 282 16.01 4.50 -0.84
N LEU A 283 16.95 5.37 -0.46
CA LEU A 283 16.93 6.77 -0.83
C LEU A 283 17.07 6.89 -2.35
N GLY A 284 17.99 6.13 -2.96
CA GLY A 284 18.12 6.00 -4.41
C GLY A 284 16.84 5.47 -5.07
N LEU A 285 16.20 4.43 -4.51
CA LEU A 285 14.93 3.90 -4.99
C LEU A 285 13.79 4.90 -4.83
N GLY A 286 13.72 5.64 -3.72
CA GLY A 286 12.71 6.65 -3.47
C GLY A 286 12.83 7.85 -4.42
N LEU A 287 14.06 8.32 -4.67
CA LEU A 287 14.35 9.37 -5.64
C LEU A 287 14.19 8.90 -7.09
N GLY A 288 14.47 7.61 -7.35
CA GLY A 288 14.31 6.99 -8.66
C GLY A 288 12.87 6.56 -8.96
N LEU A 289 12.00 6.49 -7.95
CA LEU A 289 10.61 6.01 -8.10
C LEU A 289 9.82 6.80 -9.15
N PRO A 290 9.88 8.15 -9.21
CA PRO A 290 9.19 8.91 -10.26
C PRO A 290 9.62 8.53 -11.68
N PHE A 291 10.91 8.28 -11.89
CA PHE A 291 11.45 7.83 -13.19
C PHE A 291 10.98 6.44 -13.56
N LEU A 292 10.98 5.54 -12.57
CA LEU A 292 10.48 4.18 -12.73
C LEU A 292 8.99 4.19 -13.07
N LEU A 293 8.21 5.02 -12.37
CA LEU A 293 6.77 5.21 -12.62
C LEU A 293 6.53 5.73 -14.04
N GLU A 294 7.26 6.75 -14.49
CA GLU A 294 7.13 7.25 -15.86
C GLU A 294 7.47 6.15 -16.88
N LEU A 295 8.59 5.45 -16.70
CA LEU A 295 9.01 4.40 -17.64
C LEU A 295 7.98 3.25 -17.75
N LEU A 296 7.47 2.78 -16.60
CA LEU A 296 6.56 1.64 -16.54
C LEU A 296 5.11 1.99 -16.86
N LEU A 297 4.63 3.17 -16.45
CA LEU A 297 3.21 3.54 -16.54
C LEU A 297 2.86 4.36 -17.79
N LYS A 298 3.83 5.03 -18.44
CA LYS A 298 3.59 5.73 -19.71
C LYS A 298 2.91 4.89 -20.80
N PRO A 299 3.25 3.61 -21.02
CA PRO A 299 2.51 2.80 -21.97
C PRO A 299 1.10 2.44 -21.47
N VAL A 300 0.92 2.30 -20.15
CA VAL A 300 -0.40 2.05 -19.53
C VAL A 300 -1.33 3.26 -19.70
N TRP A 301 -0.82 4.47 -19.47
CA TRP A 301 -1.61 5.70 -19.65
C TRP A 301 -2.10 5.87 -21.07
N ARG A 302 -1.27 5.51 -22.07
CA ARG A 302 -1.68 5.51 -23.49
C ARG A 302 -2.80 4.52 -23.77
N GLU A 303 -2.79 3.33 -23.16
CA GLU A 303 -3.85 2.33 -23.31
C GLU A 303 -5.14 2.73 -22.56
N LEU A 304 -5.03 3.36 -21.39
CA LEU A 304 -6.18 3.74 -20.56
C LEU A 304 -6.79 5.12 -20.91
N GLY A 305 -6.13 5.88 -21.81
CA GLY A 305 -6.47 7.27 -22.14
C GLY A 305 -7.88 7.53 -22.67
N ALA A 306 -8.67 6.48 -22.98
CA ALA A 306 -10.07 6.60 -23.37
C ALA A 306 -11.05 6.80 -22.19
N GLY A 307 -10.69 6.42 -20.95
CA GLY A 307 -11.59 6.51 -19.77
C GLY A 307 -11.03 7.24 -18.55
N LEU A 308 -9.86 7.86 -18.66
CA LEU A 308 -9.37 8.83 -17.68
C LEU A 308 -10.16 10.14 -17.83
N THR A 309 -10.88 10.56 -16.79
CA THR A 309 -11.89 11.63 -16.87
C THR A 309 -11.32 13.06 -16.77
N VAL A 310 -12.09 14.00 -17.34
CA VAL A 310 -12.21 15.49 -17.32
C VAL A 310 -11.10 16.39 -16.74
N PHE A 311 -10.26 15.95 -15.81
CA PHE A 311 -9.31 16.80 -15.06
C PHE A 311 -8.02 17.16 -15.82
N GLY A 312 -7.96 16.87 -17.13
CA GLY A 312 -6.79 17.12 -17.95
C GLY A 312 -5.65 16.14 -17.69
N ARG A 313 -4.57 16.27 -18.45
CA ARG A 313 -3.42 15.38 -18.37
C ARG A 313 -2.60 15.77 -17.14
N LEU A 314 -2.52 14.87 -16.18
CA LEU A 314 -1.77 15.07 -14.95
C LEU A 314 -0.34 14.57 -15.15
N ASP A 315 0.48 15.40 -15.78
CA ASP A 315 1.89 15.09 -15.97
C ASP A 315 2.59 15.04 -14.60
N ILE A 316 3.10 13.87 -14.26
CA ILE A 316 3.96 13.67 -13.10
C ILE A 316 5.33 14.24 -13.48
N ALA A 317 5.61 15.47 -13.05
CA ALA A 317 6.93 16.04 -13.21
C ALA A 317 7.81 15.56 -12.03
N PRO A 318 8.92 14.83 -12.30
CA PRO A 318 9.69 14.13 -11.26
C PRO A 318 10.27 15.03 -10.16
N TRP A 319 10.36 16.34 -10.38
CA TRP A 319 11.00 17.29 -9.46
C TRP A 319 10.11 18.43 -8.99
N THR A 320 9.07 18.81 -9.75
CA THR A 320 8.25 20.00 -9.45
C THR A 320 6.97 19.68 -8.69
N GLY A 321 6.58 18.42 -8.58
CA GLY A 321 5.25 18.03 -8.08
C GLY A 321 4.37 17.46 -9.19
N LEU A 322 3.13 17.07 -8.83
CA LEU A 322 2.07 16.95 -9.82
C LEU A 322 1.84 18.33 -10.44
N ALA A 323 2.05 18.44 -11.75
CA ALA A 323 1.64 19.60 -12.53
C ALA A 323 0.34 19.22 -13.23
N THR A 324 -0.76 19.88 -12.90
CA THR A 324 -1.99 19.73 -13.68
C THR A 324 -1.80 20.49 -14.99
N ARG A 325 -1.83 19.79 -16.13
CA ARG A 325 -1.85 20.43 -17.45
C ARG A 325 -3.25 20.34 -18.03
N ASN A 326 -3.79 21.50 -18.41
CA ASN A 326 -5.04 21.53 -19.17
C ASN A 326 -4.84 20.84 -20.54
N PRO A 327 -5.92 20.47 -21.24
CA PRO A 327 -5.85 19.92 -22.59
C PRO A 327 -5.04 20.79 -23.59
N GLY A 328 -4.91 22.09 -23.33
CA GLY A 328 -4.07 23.04 -24.06
C GLY A 328 -2.58 23.07 -23.64
N SER A 329 -2.09 22.11 -22.86
CA SER A 329 -0.71 22.04 -22.35
C SER A 329 -0.31 23.14 -21.35
N GLN A 330 -1.25 23.98 -20.94
CA GLN A 330 -0.99 25.04 -19.96
C GLN A 330 -1.01 24.44 -18.55
N VAL A 331 0.00 24.79 -17.75
CA VAL A 331 0.08 24.40 -16.33
C VAL A 331 -0.99 25.20 -15.58
N VAL A 332 -2.04 24.52 -15.12
CA VAL A 332 -3.24 25.14 -14.52
C VAL A 332 -3.07 25.31 -13.03
N ALA A 333 -2.35 24.37 -12.39
CA ALA A 333 -2.01 24.46 -10.99
C ALA A 333 -0.66 23.77 -10.73
N THR A 334 0.34 24.55 -10.29
CA THR A 334 1.47 24.05 -9.51
C THR A 334 1.06 24.11 -8.05
N LEU A 335 0.44 23.05 -7.51
CA LEU A 335 -0.07 23.04 -6.14
C LEU A 335 0.27 21.71 -5.47
N PRO A 336 0.71 21.67 -4.21
CA PRO A 336 1.59 22.58 -3.51
C PRO A 336 2.81 21.77 -3.03
N SER A 337 3.79 21.51 -3.91
CA SER A 337 4.98 20.71 -3.56
C SER A 337 5.76 21.32 -2.39
N LEU A 338 5.80 22.65 -2.28
CA LEU A 338 6.37 23.36 -1.12
C LEU A 338 5.56 23.21 0.16
N VAL A 339 4.21 23.29 0.11
CA VAL A 339 3.38 23.09 1.32
C VAL A 339 3.43 21.63 1.76
N LEU A 340 3.41 20.69 0.81
CA LEU A 340 3.59 19.27 1.08
C LEU A 340 4.99 18.97 1.62
N ALA A 341 6.04 19.57 1.07
CA ALA A 341 7.40 19.46 1.61
C ALA A 341 7.48 20.08 3.01
N GLY A 342 6.84 21.23 3.23
CA GLY A 342 6.71 21.86 4.54
C GLY A 342 6.00 20.97 5.56
N LEU A 343 4.90 20.32 5.18
CA LEU A 343 4.20 19.32 6.00
C LEU A 343 5.08 18.10 6.29
N LEU A 344 5.89 17.68 5.32
CA LEU A 344 6.86 16.59 5.50
C LEU A 344 7.94 16.98 6.51
N VAL A 345 8.47 18.21 6.42
CA VAL A 345 9.41 18.79 7.39
C VAL A 345 8.78 18.91 8.77
N VAL A 346 7.54 19.39 8.88
CA VAL A 346 6.79 19.44 10.14
C VAL A 346 6.59 18.04 10.70
N GLY A 347 6.26 17.06 9.86
CA GLY A 347 6.16 15.66 10.24
C GLY A 347 7.47 15.10 10.78
N ILE A 348 8.59 15.38 10.12
CA ILE A 348 9.94 15.01 10.57
C ILE A 348 10.29 15.74 11.88
N ALA A 349 9.92 17.01 12.03
CA ALA A 349 10.17 17.79 13.23
C ALA A 349 9.36 17.27 14.43
N LEU A 350 8.07 16.99 14.25
CA LEU A 350 7.21 16.37 15.27
C LEU A 350 7.74 14.98 15.66
N SER A 351 8.15 14.21 14.66
CA SER A 351 8.82 12.92 14.82
C SER A 351 10.10 13.02 15.67
N TYR A 352 10.95 13.99 15.36
CA TYR A 352 12.17 14.29 16.10
C TYR A 352 11.87 14.75 17.54
N LEU A 353 10.87 15.62 17.72
CA LEU A 353 10.46 16.12 19.03
C LEU A 353 9.94 14.99 19.93
N ALA A 354 9.11 14.10 19.37
CA ALA A 354 8.62 12.91 20.06
C ALA A 354 9.76 11.97 20.47
N ASN A 355 10.76 11.78 19.59
CA ASN A 355 11.96 11.00 19.92
C ASN A 355 12.79 11.64 21.05
N ARG A 356 12.94 12.96 21.03
CA ARG A 356 13.65 13.70 22.08
C ARG A 356 12.95 13.59 23.43
N TRP A 357 11.63 13.62 23.47
CA TRP A 357 10.86 13.45 24.71
C TRP A 357 10.97 12.03 25.28
N ARG A 358 11.10 11.01 24.42
CA ARG A 358 11.37 9.62 24.86
C ARG A 358 12.79 9.45 25.43
N GLY A 359 13.75 10.21 24.91
CA GLY A 359 15.15 10.15 25.29
C GLY A 359 15.51 10.93 26.55
N GLN A 360 14.56 11.56 27.25
CA GLN A 360 14.81 12.05 28.60
C GLN A 360 14.67 10.86 29.55
N PRO A 361 15.77 10.31 30.09
CA PRO A 361 15.66 9.41 31.23
C PRO A 361 14.93 10.18 32.32
N THR A 362 13.74 9.74 32.67
CA THR A 362 13.12 10.15 33.93
C THR A 362 14.14 9.83 35.03
N ASN A 363 14.47 10.80 35.89
CA ASN A 363 15.45 10.61 36.97
C ASN A 363 15.18 9.34 37.82
N ALA A 364 13.93 8.86 37.84
CA ALA A 364 13.51 7.60 38.44
C ALA A 364 14.18 6.33 37.86
N ASP A 365 14.59 6.32 36.58
CA ASP A 365 15.26 5.16 35.95
C ASP A 365 16.77 5.11 36.22
N GLN A 366 17.36 6.22 36.70
CA GLN A 366 18.78 6.29 37.06
C GLN A 366 19.05 5.95 38.54
N GLU A 367 18.04 6.04 39.42
CA GLU A 367 18.17 5.66 40.83
C GLU A 367 18.41 4.16 41.10
N PRO A 368 17.75 3.17 40.43
CA PRO A 368 17.94 1.76 40.77
C PRO A 368 19.35 1.24 40.43
N LEU A 369 19.98 1.79 39.40
CA LEU A 369 21.36 1.46 39.04
C LEU A 369 22.35 2.08 40.04
N ARG A 370 22.07 3.26 40.59
CA ARG A 370 22.95 3.90 41.59
C ARG A 370 22.89 3.16 42.92
N GLU A 371 21.70 2.73 43.35
CA GLU A 371 21.53 1.91 44.56
C GLU A 371 22.14 0.52 44.41
N GLN A 372 21.95 -0.16 43.27
CA GLN A 372 22.56 -1.47 43.03
C GLN A 372 24.09 -1.40 42.96
N THR A 373 24.65 -0.35 42.34
CA THR A 373 26.11 -0.19 42.27
C THR A 373 26.71 0.17 43.63
N MET A 374 26.01 0.99 44.43
CA MET A 374 26.45 1.34 45.78
C MET A 374 26.39 0.14 46.72
N TRP A 375 25.32 -0.68 46.69
CA TRP A 375 25.23 -1.91 47.47
C TRP A 375 26.25 -2.97 47.06
N GLN A 376 26.61 -3.05 45.78
CA GLN A 376 27.68 -3.94 45.33
C GLN A 376 29.07 -3.45 45.74
N LEU A 377 29.30 -2.13 45.79
CA LEU A 377 30.55 -1.54 46.32
C LEU A 377 30.66 -1.73 47.84
N VAL A 378 29.57 -1.56 48.58
CA VAL A 378 29.52 -1.82 50.03
C VAL A 378 29.77 -3.31 50.32
N LYS A 379 29.15 -4.23 49.55
CA LYS A 379 29.43 -5.68 49.67
C LYS A 379 30.87 -6.06 49.34
N ARG A 380 31.53 -5.34 48.41
CA ARG A 380 32.94 -5.58 48.07
C ARG A 380 33.93 -4.95 49.04
N GLY A 381 33.54 -3.90 49.76
CA GLY A 381 34.39 -3.23 50.76
C GLY A 381 34.30 -3.81 52.18
N LEU A 382 33.36 -4.72 52.44
CA LEU A 382 33.18 -5.35 53.74
C LEU A 382 34.05 -6.62 53.87
N PRO A 383 35.00 -6.68 54.82
CA PRO A 383 36.02 -7.74 54.94
C PRO A 383 35.48 -9.13 55.34
N TRP A 384 34.18 -9.30 55.49
CA TRP A 384 33.53 -10.52 55.99
C TRP A 384 32.90 -11.37 54.87
N GLY A 385 33.02 -10.94 53.60
CA GLY A 385 32.36 -11.58 52.46
C GLY A 385 33.12 -12.74 51.80
N SER A 386 34.35 -13.04 52.23
CA SER A 386 35.14 -14.15 51.68
C SER A 386 34.99 -15.42 52.51
N GLN A 387 33.98 -16.22 52.15
CA GLN A 387 33.85 -17.69 52.20
C GLN A 387 34.25 -18.47 53.49
N PRO A 388 33.68 -19.68 53.67
CA PRO A 388 34.36 -20.83 53.10
C PRO A 388 33.45 -21.62 52.15
N ARG A 389 34.02 -21.96 50.99
CA ARG A 389 33.84 -23.30 50.42
C ARG A 389 34.36 -24.28 51.48
N ASP A 390 33.53 -25.24 51.84
CA ASP A 390 33.88 -26.65 52.02
C ASP A 390 32.61 -27.42 52.39
N GLU A 391 32.04 -28.08 51.39
CA GLU A 391 31.55 -29.49 51.36
C GLU A 391 30.79 -29.77 50.05
#